data_AF-X0TYP1-F1
#
_entry.id   AF-X0TYP1-F1
#
_cell.length_a   1.000
_cell.length_b   1.000
_cell.length_c   1.000
_cell.angle_alpha   90.00
_cell.angle_beta   90.00
_cell.angle_gamma   90.00
#
_symmetry.space_group_name_H-M   'P 1'
#
loop_
_entity.id
_entity.type
_entity.pdbx_description
1 polymer ?
#
loop_
_entity_poly.entity_id
_entity_poly.type
_entity_poly.pdbx_seq_one_letter_code
_entity_poly.pdbx_strand_id
1 'polypeptide(L)'
;MNRTCNNKSGHSHDHENKGDLQSEHHGDTLHNHSHDLRSISTKRLWIALIINVVFLILEVIGGLLSNSLALLADAGHMFTDVAALLLAIF
;
A
#
# COMPACT_ATOMS: atom_id res chain seq x y z
N MET A 1 57.68 34.56 8.67
CA MET A 1 56.64 35.54 9.01
C MET A 1 55.45 35.25 8.11
N ASN A 2 54.45 34.47 8.54
CA ASN A 2 53.26 34.86 9.32
C ASN A 2 52.25 35.75 8.57
N ARG A 3 51.00 35.22 8.55
CA ARG A 3 49.68 35.87 8.36
C ARG A 3 49.33 36.08 6.89
N THR A 4 48.21 35.54 6.40
CA THR A 4 46.85 35.85 6.85
C THR A 4 45.87 34.66 6.81
N CYS A 5 44.97 34.63 7.79
CA CYS A 5 43.72 33.87 7.77
C CYS A 5 42.60 34.74 7.15
N ASN A 6 41.46 34.10 6.86
CA ASN A 6 40.08 34.65 6.84
C ASN A 6 39.60 35.29 5.50
N ASN A 7 38.35 35.22 5.03
CA ASN A 7 37.06 34.74 5.55
C ASN A 7 35.98 34.76 4.44
N LYS A 8 35.04 33.80 4.49
CA LYS A 8 33.59 33.86 4.17
C LYS A 8 33.04 34.20 2.76
N SER A 9 32.27 33.22 2.28
CA SER A 9 30.87 33.28 1.79
C SER A 9 30.60 33.44 0.29
N GLY A 10 30.28 32.30 -0.32
CA GLY A 10 29.39 32.18 -1.48
C GLY A 10 28.91 30.72 -1.61
N HIS A 11 27.63 30.48 -1.37
CA HIS A 11 26.93 29.21 -1.55
C HIS A 11 27.09 28.63 -2.96
N SER A 12 27.27 27.31 -3.08
CA SER A 12 26.54 26.51 -4.06
C SER A 12 26.35 25.10 -3.51
N HIS A 13 25.12 24.60 -3.61
CA HIS A 13 24.67 23.35 -3.01
C HIS A 13 25.26 22.13 -3.72
N ASP A 14 25.68 21.16 -2.90
CA ASP A 14 26.14 19.85 -3.31
C ASP A 14 25.00 19.02 -3.92
N HIS A 15 25.17 18.60 -5.17
CA HIS A 15 24.53 17.41 -5.71
C HIS A 15 25.56 16.29 -5.68
N GLU A 16 25.47 15.37 -4.73
CA GLU A 16 26.00 14.03 -4.96
C GLU A 16 25.12 12.97 -4.33
N ASN A 17 24.43 12.29 -5.23
CA ASN A 17 23.59 11.13 -5.01
C ASN A 17 24.50 10.00 -4.49
N LYS A 18 24.51 9.76 -3.18
CA LYS A 18 24.92 8.47 -2.62
C LYS A 18 23.76 7.50 -2.76
N GLY A 19 23.57 7.02 -3.98
CA GLY A 19 22.90 5.76 -4.27
C GLY A 19 23.99 4.73 -4.46
N ASP A 20 24.18 3.89 -3.45
CA ASP A 20 25.19 2.86 -3.41
C ASP A 20 25.17 1.96 -4.64
N LEU A 21 26.36 1.68 -5.16
CA LEU A 21 26.63 0.65 -6.16
C LEU A 21 26.20 -0.72 -5.63
N GLN A 22 25.31 -1.39 -6.36
CA GLN A 22 25.42 -2.83 -6.58
C GLN A 22 24.68 -3.29 -7.85
N SER A 23 25.51 -3.58 -8.86
CA SER A 23 25.43 -4.76 -9.73
C SER A 23 24.49 -4.75 -10.93
N GLU A 24 25.09 -4.49 -12.10
CA GLU A 24 24.69 -5.08 -13.38
C GLU A 24 24.85 -6.61 -13.34
N HIS A 25 23.80 -7.36 -13.69
CA HIS A 25 23.93 -8.66 -14.34
C HIS A 25 22.73 -8.95 -15.24
N HIS A 26 23.01 -9.08 -16.54
CA HIS A 26 22.17 -9.72 -17.53
C HIS A 26 21.91 -11.18 -17.15
N GLY A 27 20.68 -11.63 -17.34
CA GLY A 27 20.27 -13.00 -17.08
C GLY A 27 18.88 -13.26 -17.64
N ASP A 28 18.86 -13.71 -18.88
CA ASP A 28 17.70 -14.22 -19.58
C ASP A 28 17.14 -15.43 -18.82
N THR A 29 16.06 -15.29 -18.06
CA THR A 29 15.15 -16.43 -17.85
C THR A 29 13.72 -15.97 -17.63
N LEU A 30 12.96 -16.06 -18.71
CA LEU A 30 11.50 -16.11 -18.70
C LEU A 30 11.09 -17.40 -17.96
N HIS A 31 10.96 -17.32 -16.64
CA HIS A 31 10.34 -18.38 -15.86
C HIS A 31 8.82 -18.19 -15.88
N ASN A 32 8.20 -18.94 -16.79
CA ASN A 32 6.76 -19.13 -16.90
C ASN A 32 6.27 -19.91 -15.67
N HIS A 33 6.14 -19.25 -14.53
CA HIS A 33 5.43 -19.77 -13.37
C HIS A 33 3.95 -19.41 -13.50
N SER A 34 3.29 -20.06 -14.46
CA SER A 34 1.83 -20.18 -14.50
C SER A 34 1.37 -21.11 -13.37
N HIS A 35 1.62 -20.70 -12.12
CA HIS A 35 0.94 -21.30 -11.00
C HIS A 35 -0.50 -20.83 -11.03
N ASP A 36 -1.39 -21.79 -10.86
CA ASP A 36 -2.84 -21.70 -10.78
C ASP A 36 -3.28 -20.89 -9.53
N LEU A 37 -2.78 -19.65 -9.40
CA LEU A 37 -3.15 -18.70 -8.35
C LEU A 37 -4.64 -18.36 -8.45
N ARG A 38 -5.26 -18.57 -9.62
CA ARG A 38 -6.67 -18.29 -9.83
C ARG A 38 -7.57 -19.27 -9.08
N SER A 39 -7.23 -20.56 -9.03
CA SER A 39 -8.11 -21.59 -8.41
C SER A 39 -8.02 -21.67 -6.88
N ILE A 40 -6.89 -21.32 -6.25
CA ILE A 40 -6.77 -21.22 -4.79
C ILE A 40 -7.28 -19.85 -4.26
N SER A 41 -7.17 -18.79 -5.06
CA SER A 41 -7.55 -17.43 -4.67
C SER A 41 -9.06 -17.26 -4.49
N THR A 42 -9.90 -17.76 -5.40
CA THR A 42 -11.35 -17.49 -5.35
C THR A 42 -12.02 -17.98 -4.06
N LYS A 43 -11.61 -19.13 -3.52
CA LYS A 43 -12.15 -19.66 -2.25
C LYS A 43 -11.74 -18.80 -1.05
N ARG A 44 -10.50 -18.32 -1.03
CA ARG A 44 -9.99 -17.43 0.02
C ARG A 44 -10.62 -16.04 -0.08
N LEU A 45 -10.82 -15.53 -1.30
CA LEU A 45 -11.55 -14.29 -1.55
C LEU A 45 -13.00 -14.39 -1.06
N TRP A 46 -13.67 -15.53 -1.26
CA TRP A 46 -15.02 -15.76 -0.73
C TRP A 46 -15.07 -15.79 0.80
N ILE A 47 -14.11 -16.46 1.45
CA ILE A 47 -14.00 -16.42 2.92
C ILE A 47 -13.76 -14.98 3.41
N ALA A 48 -12.83 -14.26 2.77
CA ALA A 48 -12.50 -12.88 3.12
C ALA A 48 -13.71 -11.96 2.91
N LEU A 49 -14.48 -12.15 1.83
CA LEU A 49 -15.71 -11.42 1.55
C LEU A 49 -16.75 -11.62 2.66
N ILE A 50 -16.98 -12.86 3.09
CA ILE A 50 -17.94 -13.17 4.16
C ILE A 50 -17.52 -12.49 5.46
N ILE A 51 -16.24 -12.62 5.84
CA ILE A 51 -15.71 -11.99 7.06
C ILE A 51 -15.84 -10.47 6.97
N ASN A 52 -15.49 -9.88 5.82
CA ASN A 52 -15.58 -8.44 5.60
C ASN A 52 -17.02 -7.92 5.70
N VAL A 53 -17.99 -8.65 5.13
CA VAL A 53 -19.42 -8.30 5.23
C VAL A 53 -19.92 -8.38 6.68
N VAL A 54 -19.46 -9.38 7.45
CA VAL A 54 -19.81 -9.46 8.89
C VAL A 54 -19.24 -8.26 9.65
N PHE A 55 -17.97 -7.91 9.41
CA PHE A 55 -17.33 -6.74 10.01
C PHE A 55 -18.03 -5.43 9.62
N LEU A 56 -18.41 -5.28 8.34
CA LEU A 56 -19.19 -4.16 7.85
C LEU A 56 -20.48 -3.98 8.67
N ILE A 57 -21.24 -5.06 8.88
CA ILE A 57 -22.48 -5.00 9.68
C ILE A 57 -22.17 -4.61 11.14
N LEU A 58 -21.11 -5.18 11.73
CA LEU A 58 -20.69 -4.85 13.09
C LEU A 58 -20.28 -3.40 13.24
N GLU A 59 -19.55 -2.82 12.29
CA GLU A 59 -19.14 -1.41 12.32
C GLU A 59 -20.30 -0.46 12.09
N VAL A 60 -21.24 -0.80 11.19
CA VAL A 60 -22.45 0.00 11.00
C VAL A 60 -23.27 0.00 12.28
N ILE A 61 -23.52 -1.16 12.87
CA ILE A 61 -24.28 -1.26 14.12
C ILE A 61 -23.51 -0.59 15.28
N GLY A 62 -22.21 -0.83 15.38
CA GLY A 62 -21.34 -0.25 16.42
C GLY A 62 -21.21 1.27 16.30
N GLY A 63 -21.12 1.78 15.08
CA GLY A 63 -21.10 3.21 14.75
C GLY A 63 -22.43 3.88 15.08
N LEU A 64 -23.56 3.22 14.81
CA LEU A 64 -24.89 3.70 15.20
C LEU A 64 -25.09 3.68 16.72
N LEU A 65 -24.73 2.58 17.40
CA LEU A 65 -24.85 2.47 18.87
C LEU A 65 -23.94 3.45 19.62
N SER A 66 -22.74 3.69 19.08
CA SER A 66 -21.76 4.61 19.67
C SER A 66 -21.95 6.05 19.19
N ASN A 67 -22.94 6.32 18.33
CA ASN A 67 -23.16 7.61 17.67
C ASN A 67 -21.89 8.20 17.01
N SER A 68 -20.99 7.36 16.50
CA SER A 68 -19.69 7.76 15.98
C SER A 68 -19.63 7.70 14.46
N LEU A 69 -19.57 8.88 13.82
CA LEU A 69 -19.34 9.02 12.38
C LEU A 69 -17.96 8.50 11.95
N ALA A 70 -17.00 8.38 12.88
CA ALA A 70 -15.66 7.86 12.56
C ALA A 70 -15.71 6.37 12.17
N LEU A 71 -16.46 5.55 12.92
CA LEU A 71 -16.68 4.13 12.60
C LEU A 71 -17.51 3.97 11.32
N LEU A 72 -18.48 4.86 11.11
CA LEU A 72 -19.31 4.83 9.91
C LEU A 72 -18.51 5.20 8.64
N ALA A 73 -17.52 6.10 8.77
CA ALA A 73 -16.60 6.45 7.69
C ALA A 73 -15.66 5.30 7.34
N ASP A 74 -15.16 4.56 8.34
CA ASP A 74 -14.34 3.36 8.14
C ASP A 74 -15.13 2.25 7.41
N ALA A 75 -16.37 2.01 7.86
CA ALA A 75 -17.29 1.07 7.22
C ALA A 75 -17.62 1.46 5.76
N GLY A 76 -17.76 2.76 5.47
CA GLY A 76 -18.10 3.25 4.12
C GLY A 76 -17.02 3.00 3.08
N HIS A 77 -15.75 3.12 3.45
CA HIS A 77 -14.63 2.76 2.58
C HIS A 77 -14.63 1.24 2.30
N MET A 78 -14.79 0.41 3.33
CA MET A 78 -14.84 -1.05 3.16
C MET A 78 -16.08 -1.52 2.39
N PHE A 79 -17.21 -0.81 2.50
CA PHE A 79 -18.41 -1.06 1.70
C PHE A 79 -18.15 -0.93 0.20
N THR A 80 -17.39 0.08 -0.21
CA THR A 80 -17.09 0.35 -1.62
C THR A 80 -16.24 -0.77 -2.22
N ASP A 81 -15.30 -1.32 -1.45
CA ASP A 81 -14.50 -2.48 -1.86
C ASP A 81 -15.36 -3.74 -2.04
N VAL A 82 -16.27 -4.02 -1.10
CA VAL A 82 -17.24 -5.12 -1.23
C VAL A 82 -18.16 -4.95 -2.44
N ALA A 83 -18.65 -3.73 -2.69
CA ALA A 83 -19.48 -3.42 -3.85
C ALA A 83 -18.72 -3.63 -5.18
N ALA A 84 -17.44 -3.25 -5.24
CA ALA A 84 -16.58 -3.49 -6.39
C ALA A 84 -16.38 -5.00 -6.64
N LEU A 85 -16.13 -5.80 -5.59
CA LEU A 85 -16.03 -7.25 -5.70
C LEU A 85 -17.34 -7.91 -6.14
N LEU A 86 -18.49 -7.44 -5.64
CA LEU A 86 -19.82 -7.91 -6.05
C LEU A 86 -20.08 -7.66 -7.53
N LEU A 87 -19.80 -6.45 -8.01
CA LEU A 87 -19.93 -6.09 -9.43
C LEU A 87 -18.93 -6.82 -10.31
N ALA A 88 -17.72 -7.11 -9.82
CA ALA A 88 -16.72 -7.86 -10.58
C ALA A 88 -17.06 -9.36 -10.73
N ILE A 89 -17.90 -9.90 -9.84
CA ILE A 89 -18.36 -11.31 -9.88
C ILE A 89 -19.63 -11.47 -10.73
N PHE A 90 -20.41 -10.41 -10.94
CA PHE A 90 -21.63 -10.41 -11.74
C PHE A 90 -21.35 -10.13 -13.22
#